data_AF-A0A3D5R388-F1
#
_entry.id   AF-A0A3D5R388-F1
#
_cell.length_a   1.000
_cell.length_b   1.000
_cell.length_c   1.000
_cell.angle_alpha   90.00
_cell.angle_beta   90.00
_cell.angle_gamma   90.00
#
_symmetry.space_group_name_H-M   'P 1'
#
loop_
_entity.id
_entity.type
_entity.pdbx_description
1 polymer ?
#
loop_
_entity_poly.entity_id
_entity_poly.type
_entity_poly.pdbx_seq_one_letter_code
_entity_poly.pdbx_strand_id
1 'polypeptide(L)' 'MNNKYLYIETFGCQMNVHESEQMAVLLADIGYRLTDDPAKAELILINT' A
#
# COMPACT_ATOMS: atom_id res chain seq x y z
N MET A 1 7.47 -10.97 -15.52
CA MET A 1 7.52 -9.78 -14.65
C MET A 1 6.68 -10.10 -13.43
N ASN A 2 7.30 -10.23 -12.25
CA ASN A 2 6.55 -10.44 -11.00
C ASN A 2 5.93 -9.10 -10.61
N ASN A 3 4.62 -8.98 -10.69
CA ASN A 3 3.93 -7.91 -9.98
C ASN A 3 4.09 -8.18 -8.49
N LYS A 4 4.54 -7.19 -7.73
CA LYS A 4 4.63 -7.32 -6.28
C LYS A 4 3.35 -6.81 -5.64
N TYR A 5 2.79 -7.56 -4.69
CA TYR A 5 1.57 -7.12 -4.00
C TYR A 5 1.90 -6.27 -2.78
N LEU A 6 1.17 -5.17 -2.62
CA LEU A 6 1.23 -4.23 -1.51
C LEU A 6 -0.11 -4.24 -0.77
N TYR A 7 -0.08 -4.42 0.54
CA TYR A 7 -1.23 -4.21 1.41
C TYR A 7 -0.98 -2.96 2.26
N ILE A 8 -1.95 -2.04 2.32
CA ILE A 8 -1.87 -0.86 3.17
C ILE A 8 -3.06 -0.86 4.12
N GLU A 9 -2.79 -0.90 5.41
CA GLU A 9 -3.77 -0.60 6.46
C GLU A 9 -3.52 0.82 6.95
N THR A 10 -4.59 1.61 7.09
CA THR A 10 -4.48 2.98 7.60
C THR A 10 -5.37 3.16 8.81
N PHE A 11 -4.75 3.60 9.91
CA PHE A 11 -5.43 4.05 11.11
C PHE A 11 -5.24 5.56 11.23
N GLY A 12 -6.20 6.26 11.84
CA GLY A 12 -6.10 7.69 12.09
C GLY A 12 -7.08 8.52 11.26
N CYS A 13 -6.64 9.68 10.77
CA CYS A 13 -7.49 10.69 10.16
C CYS A 13 -7.32 10.78 8.64
N GLN A 14 -7.99 11.75 8.01
CA GLN A 14 -7.91 11.99 6.57
C GLN A 14 -6.48 12.28 6.09
N MET A 15 -5.62 12.82 6.95
CA MET A 15 -4.20 13.03 6.63
C MET A 15 -3.49 11.70 6.36
N ASN A 16 -3.69 10.71 7.22
CA ASN A 16 -3.08 9.38 7.06
C ASN A 16 -3.59 8.68 5.80
N VAL A 17 -4.88 8.83 5.48
CA VAL A 17 -5.47 8.29 4.24
C VAL A 17 -4.80 8.91 3.03
N HIS A 18 -4.66 10.23 3.01
CA HIS A 18 -4.00 10.95 1.92
C HIS A 18 -2.53 10.56 1.75
N GLU A 19 -1.80 10.38 2.86
CA GLU A 19 -0.42 9.89 2.84
C GLU A 19 -0.34 8.47 2.28
N SER A 20 -1.23 7.57 2.69
CA SER A 20 -1.31 6.19 2.20
C SER A 20 -1.60 6.11 0.69
N GLU A 21 -2.47 6.99 0.18
CA GLU A 21 -2.73 7.11 -1.26
C GLU A 21 -1.48 7.54 -2.03
N GLN A 22 -0.73 8.53 -1.52
CA GLN A 22 0.54 8.95 -2.13
C GLN A 22 1.58 7.82 -2.12
N MET A 23 1.69 7.08 -1.01
CA MET A 23 2.58 5.92 -0.92
C MET A 23 2.20 4.84 -1.94
N ALA A 24 0.91 4.58 -2.14
CA ALA A 24 0.44 3.62 -3.14
C ALA A 24 0.84 4.03 -4.57
N VAL A 25 0.73 5.31 -4.91
CA VAL A 25 1.16 5.83 -6.22
C VAL A 25 2.66 5.67 -6.43
N LEU A 26 3.47 6.09 -5.45
CA LEU A 26 4.94 5.98 -5.52
C LEU A 26 5.40 4.51 -5.67
N LEU A 27 4.73 3.59 -4.97
CA LEU A 27 5.07 2.17 -5.02
C LEU A 27 4.57 1.50 -6.31
N ALA A 28 3.49 2.00 -6.92
CA ALA A 28 3.03 1.55 -8.22
C ALA A 28 4.08 1.79 -9.32
N ASP A 29 4.78 2.94 -9.28
CA ASP A 29 5.84 3.28 -10.24
C ASP A 29 7.02 2.30 -10.21
N ILE A 30 7.27 1.64 -9.09
CA ILE A 30 8.32 0.62 -8.95
C ILE A 30 7.79 -0.83 -9.03
N GLY A 31 6.52 -1.00 -9.44
CA GLY A 31 5.94 -2.29 -9.80
C GLY A 31 5.10 -2.97 -8.72
N TYR A 32 4.71 -2.27 -7.65
CA TYR A 32 3.73 -2.80 -6.70
C TYR A 32 2.29 -2.61 -7.18
N ARG A 33 1.39 -3.50 -6.74
CA ARG A 33 -0.06 -3.37 -6.90
C ARG A 33 -0.74 -3.58 -5.57
N LEU A 34 -1.76 -2.77 -5.30
CA LEU A 34 -2.58 -2.94 -4.11
C LEU A 34 -3.29 -4.30 -4.11
N THR A 35 -3.38 -4.89 -2.93
CA THR A 35 -4.21 -6.05 -2.61
C THR A 35 -4.93 -5.81 -1.30
N ASP A 36 -6.13 -6.38 -1.19
CA ASP A 36 -6.95 -6.51 0.02
C ASP A 36 -6.63 -7.78 0.83
N ASP A 37 -5.78 -8.66 0.30
CA ASP A 37 -5.37 -9.90 0.95
C ASP A 37 -3.93 -9.76 1.49
N PRO A 38 -3.75 -9.53 2.80
CA PRO A 38 -2.40 -9.38 3.37
C PRO A 38 -1.56 -10.66 3.23
N ALA A 39 -2.15 -11.84 3.04
CA ALA A 39 -1.41 -13.08 2.83
C ALA A 39 -0.76 -13.17 1.45
N LYS A 40 -1.24 -12.38 0.47
CA LYS A 40 -0.63 -12.27 -0.87
C LYS A 40 0.43 -11.18 -0.96
N ALA A 41 0.49 -10.29 0.02
CA ALA A 41 1.35 -9.12 -0.01
C ALA A 41 2.83 -9.49 0.21
N GLU A 42 3.70 -8.93 -0.63
CA GLU A 42 5.15 -8.95 -0.42
C GLU A 42 5.62 -7.77 0.44
N LEU A 43 4.78 -6.73 0.54
CA LEU A 43 4.98 -5.56 1.39
C LEU A 43 3.67 -5.19 2.09
N ILE A 44 3.74 -5.02 3.41
CA ILE A 44 2.64 -4.53 4.24
C ILE A 44 3.05 -3.17 4.81
N LEU A 45 2.23 -2.16 4.59
CA LEU A 45 2.36 -0.84 5.21
C LEU A 45 1.23 -0.62 6.21
N ILE A 46 1.58 -0.22 7.42
CA ILE A 46 0.63 0.21 8.44
C ILE A 46 0.90 1.68 8.70
N ASN A 47 -0.04 2.55 8.36
CA ASN A 47 0.05 4.00 8.62
C ASN A 47 -0.85 4.39 9.79
N THR A 48 -0.39 5.27 10.68
CA THR A 48 -1.08 5.68 11.94
C THR A 48 -0.98 7.17 12.20
#